data_AF-G4HEE2-F1
#
_entry.id   AF-G4HEE2-F1
#
_cell.length_a   1.000
_cell.length_b   1.000
_cell.length_c   1.000
_cell.angle_alpha   90.00
_cell.angle_beta   90.00
_cell.angle_gamma   90.00
#
_symmetry.space_group_name_H-M   'P 1'
#
loop_
_entity.id
_entity.type
_entity.pdbx_description
1 polymer ?
#
loop_
_entity_poly.entity_id
_entity_poly.type
_entity_poly.pdbx_seq_one_letter_code
_entity_poly.pdbx_strand_id
1 'polypeptide(L)' 'MDIHTNEYKIAALNGNEGTLKAIEDAETKIAELTGKEITLIAYEKKQDGSEQQ' A
#
# COMPACT_ATOMS: atom_id res chain seq x y z
N MET A 1 13.90 9.78 -0.97
CA MET A 1 13.00 9.42 0.15
C MET A 1 13.54 8.10 0.68
N ASP A 2 14.24 8.13 1.81
CA ASP A 2 14.92 6.95 2.36
C ASP A 2 14.06 6.38 3.49
N ILE A 3 13.36 5.30 3.21
CA ILE A 3 12.48 4.62 4.16
C ILE A 3 13.27 3.46 4.77
N HIS A 4 13.86 3.69 5.95
CA HIS A 4 14.53 2.66 6.73
C HIS A 4 13.52 1.92 7.61
N THR A 5 12.79 0.99 7.02
CA THR A 5 12.10 -0.06 7.78
C THR A 5 12.41 -1.40 7.14
N ASN A 6 13.41 -2.11 7.66
CA ASN A 6 13.82 -3.44 7.17
C ASN A 6 12.68 -4.49 7.19
N GLU A 7 11.54 -4.14 7.80
CA GLU A 7 10.37 -4.99 8.02
C GLU A 7 9.26 -4.82 6.98
N TYR A 8 9.32 -3.78 6.15
CA TYR A 8 8.28 -3.47 5.15
C TYR A 8 8.90 -3.22 3.79
N LYS A 9 8.39 -3.92 2.77
CA LYS A 9 8.75 -3.68 1.37
C LYS A 9 7.54 -3.06 0.67
N ILE A 10 7.79 -2.14 -0.26
CA ILE A 10 6.73 -1.64 -1.14
C ILE A 10 6.23 -2.83 -1.96
N ALA A 11 4.95 -3.14 -1.83
CA ALA A 11 4.33 -4.23 -2.56
C ALA A 11 4.25 -3.84 -4.04
N ALA A 12 4.81 -4.65 -4.92
CA ALA A 12 4.66 -4.43 -6.35
C ALA A 12 3.23 -4.79 -6.75
N LEU A 13 2.41 -3.79 -7.08
CA LEU A 13 1.03 -3.94 -7.56
C LEU A 13 0.94 -4.46 -9.02
N ASN A 14 2.06 -4.92 -9.58
CA ASN A 14 2.16 -5.36 -10.97
C ASN A 14 1.29 -6.60 -11.22
N GLY A 15 0.27 -6.47 -12.07
CA GLY A 15 -0.53 -7.58 -12.56
C GLY A 15 -1.91 -7.77 -11.90
N ASN A 16 -2.31 -6.87 -10.99
CA ASN A 16 -3.65 -6.91 -10.38
C ASN A 16 -4.41 -5.61 -10.65
N GLU A 17 -4.94 -5.48 -11.88
CA GLU A 17 -5.73 -4.33 -12.34
C GLU A 17 -6.92 -4.03 -11.40
N GLY A 18 -7.51 -5.05 -10.80
CA GLY A 18 -8.58 -4.89 -9.81
C GLY A 18 -8.11 -4.23 -8.51
N THR A 19 -6.93 -4.58 -8.02
CA THR A 19 -6.34 -3.94 -6.83
C THR A 19 -5.90 -2.52 -7.12
N LEU A 20 -5.32 -2.24 -8.30
CA LEU A 20 -4.96 -0.87 -8.69
C LEU A 20 -6.20 0.03 -8.71
N LYS A 21 -7.28 -0.43 -9.37
CA LYS A 21 -8.53 0.30 -9.43
C LYS A 21 -9.14 0.55 -8.05
N ALA A 22 -9.08 -0.43 -7.15
CA ALA A 22 -9.58 -0.25 -5.79
C ALA A 22 -8.79 0.79 -4.99
N ILE A 23 -7.47 0.91 -5.25
CA ILE A 23 -6.62 1.93 -4.65
C ILE A 23 -6.96 3.32 -5.20
N GLU A 24 -7.08 3.46 -6.53
CA GLU A 24 -7.45 4.73 -7.18
C GLU A 24 -8.84 5.23 -6.74
N ASP A 25 -9.82 4.33 -6.67
CA ASP A 25 -11.17 4.66 -6.22
C ASP A 25 -11.17 5.11 -4.74
N ALA A 26 -10.29 4.52 -3.91
CA ALA A 26 -10.12 4.91 -2.51
C ALA A 26 -9.41 6.27 -2.38
N GLU A 27 -8.35 6.52 -3.14
CA GLU A 27 -7.66 7.81 -3.20
C GLU A 27 -8.64 8.93 -3.58
N THR A 28 -9.45 8.71 -4.61
CA THR A 28 -10.45 9.69 -5.07
C THR A 28 -11.45 10.00 -3.97
N LYS A 29 -12.04 8.97 -3.34
CA LYS A 29 -13.03 9.18 -2.25
C LYS A 29 -12.44 9.91 -1.06
N ILE A 30 -11.22 9.56 -0.65
CA ILE A 30 -10.57 10.22 0.49
C ILE A 30 -10.20 11.66 0.11
N ALA A 31 -9.76 11.91 -1.13
CA ALA A 31 -9.48 13.24 -1.62
C ALA A 31 -10.76 14.12 -1.63
N GLU A 32 -11.89 13.57 -2.07
CA GLU A 32 -13.19 14.26 -2.01
C GLU A 32 -13.62 14.57 -0.57
N LEU A 33 -13.43 13.63 0.36
CA LEU A 33 -13.79 13.81 1.77
C LEU A 33 -12.89 14.80 2.50
N THR A 34 -11.60 14.86 2.14
CA THR A 34 -10.60 15.67 2.86
C THR A 34 -10.27 16.98 2.15
N GLY A 35 -10.66 17.13 0.89
CA GLY A 35 -10.29 18.27 0.03
C GLY A 35 -8.78 18.35 -0.27
N LYS A 36 -8.06 17.23 -0.11
CA LYS A 36 -6.59 17.17 -0.26
C LYS A 36 -6.21 16.06 -1.21
N GLU A 37 -5.11 16.25 -1.93
CA GLU A 37 -4.49 15.17 -2.71
C GLU A 37 -3.92 14.12 -1.75
N ILE A 38 -4.26 12.86 -1.98
CA ILE A 38 -3.86 11.71 -1.16
C ILE A 38 -3.24 10.66 -2.07
N THR A 39 -2.16 10.04 -1.61
CA THR A 39 -1.52 8.90 -2.27
C THR A 39 -1.45 7.73 -1.30
N LEU A 40 -1.96 6.58 -1.72
CA LEU A 40 -1.94 5.34 -0.96
C LEU A 40 -0.73 4.49 -1.37
N ILE A 41 0.05 4.04 -0.39
CA ILE A 41 1.23 3.21 -0.61
C ILE A 41 0.95 1.81 -0.04
N ALA A 42 0.90 0.81 -0.91
CA ALA A 42 0.80 -0.58 -0.51
C ALA A 42 2.15 -1.09 -0.01
N TYR A 43 2.17 -1.65 1.21
CA TYR A 43 3.35 -2.28 1.80
C TYR A 43 3.03 -3.74 2.14
N GLU A 44 3.99 -4.63 1.86
CA GLU A 44 3.98 -6.00 2.35
C GLU A 44 4.91 -6.08 3.57
N LYS A 45 4.41 -6.64 4.68
CA LYS A 45 5.26 -6.97 5.81
C LYS A 45 6.12 -8.16 5.39
N LYS A 46 7.45 -8.06 5.53
CA LYS A 46 8.30 -9.24 5.45
C LYS A 46 7.96 -10.12 6.63
N GLN A 47 7.25 -11.21 6.37
CA GLN A 47 7.10 -12.28 7.34
C GLN A 47 8.44 -13.02 7.38
N ASP A 48 9.35 -12.62 8.27
CA ASP A 48 10.43 -13.50 8.67
C ASP A 48 9.76 -14.71 9.34
N GLY A 49 9.96 -15.89 8.78
CA GLY A 49 9.22 -17.10 9.13
C GLY A 49 9.52 -17.58 10.55
N SER A 50 8.75 -17.12 11.53
CA SER A 50 8.73 -17.71 12.87
C SER A 50 7.40 -17.47 13.60
N GLU A 51 6.36 -18.14 13.12
CA GLU A 51 5.29 -18.66 13.99
C GLU A 51 5.10 -20.15 13.63
N GLN A 52 6.08 -20.97 14.04
CA GLN A 52 5.81 -22.34 14.43
C GLN A 52 5.59 -22.31 15.96
N GLN A 53 4.36 -22.54 16.41
CA GLN A 53 4.06 -23.15 17.70
C GLN A 53 2.78 -23.96 17.59
#